data_AF-A0A085F382-F1
#
_entry.id   AF-A0A085F382-F1
#
_cell.length_a   1.000
_cell.length_b   1.000
_cell.length_c   1.000
_cell.angle_alpha   90.00
_cell.angle_beta   90.00
_cell.angle_gamma   90.00
#
_symmetry.space_group_name_H-M   'P 1'
#
loop_
_entity.id
_entity.type
_entity.pdbx_description
1 polymer ?
#
loop_
_entity_poly.entity_id
_entity_poly.type
_entity_poly.pdbx_seq_one_letter_code
_entity_poly.pdbx_strand_id
1 'polypeptide(L)'
;MAASDSIKPDAFAALQARFGQQSRKAQAYYTVMHEVRGIVGSDDAASTWMTEPQPALGGKTAAEAVGEGREDEVLAYVRTLKK
;
A
#
# COMPACT_ATOMS: atom_id res chain seq x y z
N MET A 1 13.99 13.69 38.42
CA MET A 1 13.60 14.74 37.45
C MET A 1 13.74 14.13 36.07
N ALA A 2 12.62 13.89 35.39
CA ALA A 2 12.61 13.28 34.06
C ALA A 2 13.18 14.30 33.06
N ALA A 3 14.28 13.95 32.40
CA ALA A 3 14.82 14.74 31.31
C ALA A 3 13.80 14.71 30.16
N SER A 4 13.17 15.86 29.93
CA SER A 4 12.40 16.16 28.73
C SER A 4 13.37 16.15 27.54
N ASP A 5 13.69 14.97 27.04
CA ASP A 5 14.46 14.78 25.81
C ASP A 5 13.63 15.37 24.67
N SER A 6 13.89 16.64 24.39
CA SER A 6 13.22 17.41 23.35
C SER A 6 13.48 16.67 22.05
N ILE A 7 12.44 16.07 21.47
CA ILE A 7 12.52 15.37 20.19
C ILE A 7 13.24 16.29 19.22
N LYS A 8 14.47 15.92 18.84
CA LYS A 8 15.29 16.70 17.90
C LYS A 8 14.46 16.95 16.64
N PRO A 9 14.50 18.14 16.04
CA PRO A 9 13.67 18.48 14.88
C PRO A 9 13.83 17.46 13.73
N ASP A 10 15.04 16.92 13.55
CA ASP A 10 15.32 15.81 12.62
C ASP A 10 14.56 14.51 12.94
N ALA A 11 14.45 14.14 14.22
CA ALA A 11 13.71 12.95 14.63
C ALA A 11 12.19 13.12 14.40
N PHE A 12 11.67 14.35 14.57
CA PHE A 12 10.28 14.66 14.27
C PHE A 12 10.00 14.61 12.75
N ALA A 13 10.89 15.17 11.93
CA ALA A 13 10.79 15.09 10.47
C ALA A 13 10.86 13.64 9.96
N ALA A 14 11.78 12.83 10.50
CA ALA A 14 11.89 11.42 10.16
C ALA A 14 10.64 10.62 10.56
N LEU A 15 10.05 10.92 11.72
CA LEU A 15 8.80 10.30 12.17
C LEU A 15 7.63 10.71 11.27
N GLN A 16 7.50 12.00 10.95
CA GLN A 16 6.46 12.51 10.06
C GLN A 16 6.56 11.90 8.65
N ALA A 17 7.78 11.76 8.11
CA ALA A 17 8.02 11.10 6.83
C ALA A 17 7.61 9.62 6.86
N ARG A 18 7.91 8.90 7.95
CA ARG A 18 7.49 7.50 8.14
C ARG A 18 5.97 7.36 8.26
N PHE A 19 5.31 8.22 9.04
CA PHE A 19 3.85 8.25 9.13
C PHE A 19 3.20 8.58 7.78
N GLY A 20 3.75 9.54 7.04
CA GLY A 20 3.29 9.88 5.70
C GLY A 20 3.47 8.72 4.71
N GLN A 21 4.56 7.96 4.80
CA GLN A 21 4.74 6.74 4.02
C GLN A 21 3.76 5.63 4.44
N GLN A 22 3.60 5.37 5.74
CA GLN A 22 2.67 4.34 6.22
C GLN A 22 1.21 4.67 5.86
N SER A 23 0.82 5.94 5.94
CA SER A 23 -0.51 6.39 5.54
C SER A 23 -0.74 6.21 4.03
N ARG A 24 0.24 6.58 3.19
CA ARG A 24 0.15 6.35 1.73
C ARG A 24 0.02 4.88 1.38
N LYS A 25 0.83 4.01 2.01
CA LYS A 25 0.73 2.55 1.82
C LYS A 25 -0.65 2.00 2.20
N ALA A 26 -1.21 2.44 3.34
CA ALA A 26 -2.54 2.01 3.75
C ALA A 26 -3.63 2.51 2.77
N GLN A 27 -3.56 3.77 2.35
CA GLN A 27 -4.49 4.32 1.36
C GLN A 27 -4.41 3.58 0.02
N ALA A 28 -3.19 3.29 -0.44
CA ALA A 28 -2.97 2.50 -1.65
C ALA A 28 -3.55 1.09 -1.54
N TYR A 29 -3.31 0.41 -0.42
CA TYR A 29 -3.85 -0.93 -0.16
C TYR A 29 -5.38 -0.94 -0.29
N TYR A 30 -6.07 -0.02 0.39
CA TYR A 30 -7.54 0.08 0.31
C TYR A 30 -8.03 0.50 -1.07
N THR A 31 -7.29 1.37 -1.76
CA THR A 31 -7.63 1.79 -3.13
C THR A 31 -7.56 0.59 -4.07
N VAL A 32 -6.46 -0.18 -4.04
CA VAL A 32 -6.29 -1.40 -4.83
C VAL A 32 -7.41 -2.39 -4.51
N MET A 33 -7.68 -2.65 -3.24
CA MET A 33 -8.74 -3.57 -2.81
C MET A 33 -10.11 -3.15 -3.36
N HIS A 34 -10.46 -1.86 -3.28
CA HIS A 34 -11.72 -1.33 -3.80
C HIS A 34 -11.80 -1.43 -5.33
N GLU A 35 -10.73 -1.08 -6.03
CA GLU A 35 -10.66 -1.15 -7.48
C GLU A 35 -10.80 -2.59 -7.98
N VAL A 36 -10.09 -3.54 -7.35
CA VAL A 36 -10.15 -4.97 -7.66
C VAL A 36 -11.52 -5.54 -7.33
N ARG A 37 -12.12 -5.16 -6.20
CA ARG A 37 -13.51 -5.54 -5.86
C ARG A 37 -14.49 -5.14 -6.96
N GLY A 38 -14.27 -3.99 -7.61
CA GLY A 38 -15.07 -3.58 -8.77
C GLY A 38 -14.92 -4.50 -10.00
N ILE A 39 -13.79 -5.21 -10.12
CA ILE A 39 -13.50 -6.14 -11.22
C ILE A 39 -14.02 -7.55 -10.89
N VAL A 40 -13.69 -8.07 -9.71
CA VAL A 40 -14.00 -9.45 -9.30
C VAL A 40 -15.38 -9.60 -8.66
N GLY A 41 -16.02 -8.49 -8.27
CA GLY A 41 -17.39 -8.45 -7.77
C GLY A 41 -17.60 -8.90 -6.33
N SER A 42 -16.56 -9.41 -5.65
CA SER A 42 -16.63 -9.86 -4.25
C SER A 42 -15.42 -9.39 -3.44
N ASP A 43 -15.65 -9.11 -2.16
CA ASP A 43 -14.58 -8.69 -1.23
C ASP A 43 -13.59 -9.84 -0.97
N ASP A 44 -14.11 -11.07 -0.87
CA ASP A 44 -13.31 -12.29 -0.70
C ASP A 44 -12.35 -12.50 -1.88
N ALA A 45 -12.88 -12.42 -3.11
CA ALA A 45 -12.06 -12.54 -4.32
C ALA A 45 -11.04 -11.40 -4.46
N ALA A 46 -11.36 -10.18 -3.98
CA ALA A 46 -10.41 -9.07 -3.97
C ALA A 46 -9.29 -9.30 -2.94
N SER A 47 -9.64 -9.83 -1.76
CA SER A 47 -8.67 -10.23 -0.75
C SER A 47 -7.76 -11.35 -1.27
N THR A 48 -8.31 -12.37 -1.94
CA THR A 48 -7.52 -13.43 -2.57
C THR A 48 -6.57 -12.85 -3.61
N TRP A 49 -7.07 -12.03 -4.54
CA TRP A 49 -6.26 -11.39 -5.58
C TRP A 49 -5.11 -10.56 -5.00
N MET A 50 -5.34 -9.88 -3.86
CA MET A 50 -4.33 -9.09 -3.16
C MET A 50 -3.17 -9.93 -2.60
N THR A 51 -3.45 -11.18 -2.24
CA THR A 51 -2.50 -12.15 -1.69
C THR A 51 -1.99 -13.17 -2.71
N GLU A 52 -2.51 -13.15 -3.92
CA GLU A 52 -2.05 -14.02 -5.00
C GLU A 52 -0.85 -13.41 -5.73
N PRO A 53 0.15 -14.23 -6.10
CA PRO A 53 1.30 -13.76 -6.86
C PRO A 53 0.86 -13.31 -8.26
N GLN A 54 1.11 -12.04 -8.58
CA GLN A 54 0.75 -11.48 -9.87
C GLN A 54 1.96 -11.52 -10.80
N PRO A 55 1.89 -12.20 -11.96
CA PRO A 55 3.00 -12.23 -12.92
C PRO A 55 3.35 -10.83 -13.43
N ALA A 56 2.36 -9.94 -13.55
CA ALA A 56 2.55 -8.54 -13.94
C ALA A 56 3.35 -7.72 -12.91
N LEU A 57 3.39 -8.13 -11.64
CA LEU A 57 4.16 -7.49 -10.56
C LEU A 57 5.51 -8.18 -10.31
N GLY A 58 5.97 -9.01 -11.25
CA GLY A 58 7.19 -9.80 -11.12
C GLY A 58 7.03 -11.04 -10.23
N GLY A 59 5.82 -11.60 -10.15
CA GLY A 59 5.51 -12.76 -9.31
C GLY A 59 5.28 -12.43 -7.83
N LYS A 60 5.25 -11.14 -7.47
CA LYS A 60 4.90 -10.68 -6.12
C LYS A 60 3.40 -10.48 -5.98
N THR A 61 2.93 -10.52 -4.73
CA THR A 61 1.54 -10.18 -4.43
C THR A 61 1.33 -8.66 -4.49
N ALA A 62 0.10 -8.22 -4.73
CA ALA A 62 -0.23 -6.80 -4.70
C ALA A 62 -0.01 -6.21 -3.30
N ALA A 63 -0.31 -6.96 -2.24
CA ALA A 63 -0.06 -6.55 -0.86
C ALA A 63 1.44 -6.33 -0.58
N GLU A 64 2.31 -7.22 -1.05
CA GLU A 64 3.76 -7.05 -0.92
C GLU A 64 4.26 -5.84 -1.70
N ALA A 65 3.81 -5.69 -2.95
CA ALA A 65 4.22 -4.56 -3.79
C ALA A 65 3.84 -3.21 -3.17
N VAL A 66 2.64 -3.08 -2.59
CA VAL A 66 2.23 -1.89 -1.83
C VAL A 66 3.09 -1.73 -0.56
N GLY A 67 3.39 -2.84 0.14
CA GLY A 67 4.29 -2.83 1.29
C GLY A 67 5.70 -2.33 0.98
N GLU A 68 6.19 -2.59 -0.24
CA GLU A 68 7.50 -2.16 -0.74
C GLU A 68 7.53 -0.71 -1.24
N GLY A 69 6.39 -0.01 -1.30
CA GLY A 69 6.33 1.34 -1.86
C GLY A 69 6.13 1.38 -3.39
N ARG A 70 5.67 0.27 -3.99
CA ARG A 70 5.34 0.16 -5.42
C ARG A 70 3.84 0.29 -5.68
N GLU A 71 3.12 1.04 -4.83
CA GLU A 71 1.67 1.22 -4.97
C GLU A 71 1.24 1.73 -6.34
N ASP A 72 2.00 2.64 -6.95
CA ASP A 72 1.70 3.19 -8.27
C ASP A 72 1.73 2.12 -9.37
N GLU A 73 2.66 1.16 -9.29
CA GLU A 73 2.76 0.03 -10.22
C GLU A 73 1.52 -0.87 -10.12
N VAL A 74 1.11 -1.17 -8.88
CA VAL A 74 -0.09 -1.97 -8.60
C VAL A 74 -1.35 -1.25 -9.08
N LEU A 75 -1.50 0.04 -8.76
CA LEU A 75 -2.64 0.84 -9.18
C LEU A 75 -2.70 0.98 -10.71
N ALA A 76 -1.57 1.18 -11.37
CA ALA A 76 -1.50 1.21 -12.82
C ALA A 76 -1.95 -0.13 -13.42
N TYR A 77 -1.46 -1.26 -12.89
CA TYR A 77 -1.87 -2.60 -13.33
C TYR A 77 -3.37 -2.83 -13.15
N VAL A 78 -3.93 -2.53 -11.97
CA VAL A 78 -5.37 -2.70 -11.71
C VAL A 78 -6.20 -1.85 -12.67
N ARG A 79 -5.76 -0.63 -12.98
CA ARG A 79 -6.43 0.22 -14.00
C ARG A 79 -6.40 -0.38 -15.40
N THR A 80 -5.38 -1.17 -15.74
CA THR A 80 -5.35 -1.91 -17.02
C THR A 80 -6.35 -3.06 -17.06
N LEU A 81 -6.66 -3.67 -15.90
CA LEU A 81 -7.63 -4.77 -15.77
C LEU A 81 -9.09 -4.29 -15.80
N LYS A 82 -9.35 -3.00 -15.57
CA LYS A 82 -10.70 -2.39 -15.62
C LYS A 82 -11.21 -2.09 -17.05
N LYS A 83 -10.37 -2.25 -18.07
CA LYS A 83 -10.74 -2.03 -19.48
C LYS A 83 -11.43 -3.26 -20.07
#